data_AF-A0A7K4HDF8-F1
#
_entry.id   AF-A0A7K4HDF8-F1
#
_cell.length_a   1.000
_cell.length_b   1.000
_cell.length_c   1.000
_cell.angle_alpha   90.00
_cell.angle_beta   90.00
_cell.angle_gamma   90.00
#
_symmetry.space_group_name_H-M   'P 1'
#
loop_
_entity.id
_entity.type
_entity.pdbx_description
1 polymer ?
#
loop_
_entity_poly.entity_id
_entity_poly.type
_entity_poly.pdbx_seq_one_letter_code
_entity_poly.pdbx_strand_id
1 'polypeptide(L)'
;MTTCIICHLGIIEGLDSSQDCPNGHLAHTDCLKEWLLHSSNCPLCRESYPNRVIDQFKDFIDQKETEKLASIKNEVKQEEIKKMEQVTSKIIFMKFLESIEILIKEGEFEYALSRLDLHNNGSTSIQKGHDILFFKGKINYIRGRFDLAINQLFKLVKEKYDYPEGFLYLGKAYEALGLNDKAKWAYERVK
;
A
#
# COMPACT_ATOMS: atom_id res chain seq x y z
N MET A 1 -3.51 -52.16 9.37
CA MET A 1 -4.10 -51.16 8.45
C MET A 1 -2.95 -50.37 7.88
N THR A 2 -2.81 -50.34 6.56
CA THR A 2 -1.84 -49.47 5.88
C THR A 2 -2.37 -48.04 5.95
N THR A 3 -1.52 -47.10 6.36
CA THR A 3 -1.88 -45.68 6.50
C THR A 3 -1.02 -44.85 5.58
N CYS A 4 -1.61 -43.84 4.95
CA CYS A 4 -0.87 -42.87 4.16
C CYS A 4 0.01 -42.00 5.06
N ILE A 5 1.31 -41.93 4.78
CA ILE A 5 2.26 -41.14 5.58
C ILE A 5 2.06 -39.62 5.46
N ILE A 6 1.26 -39.16 4.49
CA ILE A 6 1.04 -37.74 4.20
C ILE A 6 -0.23 -37.23 4.90
N CYS A 7 -1.36 -37.92 4.72
CA CYS A 7 -2.64 -37.50 5.29
C CYS A 7 -3.06 -38.27 6.55
N HIS A 8 -2.32 -39.32 6.91
CA HIS A 8 -2.61 -40.22 8.05
C HIS A 8 -3.94 -40.97 7.99
N LEU A 9 -4.62 -40.96 6.84
CA LEU A 9 -5.82 -41.76 6.59
C LEU A 9 -5.45 -43.18 6.15
N GLY A 10 -6.37 -44.12 6.40
CA GLY A 10 -6.21 -45.51 5.95
C GLY A 10 -6.20 -45.61 4.43
N ILE A 11 -5.40 -46.54 3.90
CA ILE A 11 -5.37 -46.89 2.48
C ILE A 11 -6.25 -48.15 2.31
N ILE A 12 -7.33 -48.02 1.55
CA ILE A 12 -8.28 -49.11 1.31
C ILE A 12 -7.93 -49.82 0.00
N GLU A 13 -7.53 -51.09 0.09
CA GLU A 13 -7.21 -51.90 -1.10
C GLU A 13 -8.41 -52.01 -2.06
N GLY A 14 -8.16 -51.77 -3.34
CA GLY A 14 -9.18 -51.81 -4.40
C GLY A 14 -9.99 -50.52 -4.58
N LEU A 15 -9.92 -49.59 -3.62
CA LEU A 15 -10.53 -48.26 -3.73
C LEU A 15 -9.46 -47.18 -3.95
N ASP A 16 -8.37 -47.25 -3.19
CA ASP A 16 -7.32 -46.25 -3.18
C ASP A 16 -6.12 -46.68 -4.05
N SER A 17 -5.61 -45.76 -4.85
CA SER A 17 -4.29 -45.91 -5.47
C SER A 17 -3.21 -45.42 -4.50
N SER A 18 -2.15 -46.20 -4.33
CA SER A 18 -1.03 -45.85 -3.45
C SER A 18 0.32 -46.17 -4.09
N GLN A 19 1.35 -45.46 -3.63
CA GLN A 19 2.74 -45.64 -4.02
C GLN A 19 3.61 -45.72 -2.77
N ASP A 20 4.62 -46.59 -2.80
CA ASP A 20 5.60 -46.73 -1.74
C ASP A 20 6.92 -46.02 -2.09
N CYS A 21 7.57 -45.46 -1.06
CA CYS A 21 8.97 -45.06 -1.19
C CYS A 21 9.88 -46.31 -1.19
N PRO A 22 11.18 -46.20 -1.52
CA PRO A 22 12.10 -47.35 -1.52
C PRO A 22 12.19 -48.12 -0.19
N ASN A 23 11.89 -47.44 0.92
CA ASN A 23 11.85 -48.03 2.27
C ASN A 23 10.46 -48.55 2.68
N GLY A 24 9.49 -48.62 1.76
CA GLY A 24 8.16 -49.22 1.99
C GLY A 24 7.10 -48.32 2.61
N HIS A 25 7.37 -47.03 2.82
CA HIS A 25 6.36 -46.09 3.33
C HIS A 25 5.33 -45.74 2.26
N LEU A 26 4.06 -46.04 2.53
CA LEU A 26 2.94 -45.87 1.62
C LEU A 26 2.32 -44.48 1.68
N ALA A 27 1.97 -43.94 0.51
CA ALA A 27 1.18 -42.72 0.36
C ALA A 27 0.08 -42.92 -0.69
N HIS A 28 -1.08 -42.29 -0.49
CA HIS A 28 -2.08 -42.16 -1.56
C HIS A 28 -1.46 -41.45 -2.76
N THR A 29 -1.80 -41.89 -3.97
CA THR A 29 -1.32 -41.29 -5.23
C THR A 29 -1.59 -39.78 -5.27
N ASP A 30 -2.78 -39.35 -4.87
CA ASP A 30 -3.16 -37.93 -4.85
C ASP A 30 -2.37 -37.14 -3.80
N CYS A 31 -2.13 -37.73 -2.62
CA CYS A 31 -1.32 -37.09 -1.59
C CYS A 31 0.15 -36.98 -2.01
N LEU A 32 0.69 -38.02 -2.66
CA LEU A 32 2.07 -38.02 -3.15
C LEU A 32 2.25 -36.99 -4.26
N LYS A 33 1.29 -36.90 -5.18
CA LYS A 33 1.26 -35.93 -6.28
C LYS A 33 1.40 -34.48 -5.79
N GLU A 34 0.66 -34.10 -4.75
CA GLU A 34 0.78 -32.77 -4.12
C GLU A 34 2.11 -32.59 -3.37
N TRP A 35 2.60 -33.63 -2.69
CA TRP A 35 3.87 -33.58 -1.97
C TRP A 35 5.08 -33.37 -2.90
N LEU A 36 5.07 -34.03 -4.06
CA LEU A 36 6.14 -33.92 -5.05
C LEU A 36 6.30 -32.51 -5.62
N LEU A 37 5.32 -31.62 -5.47
CA LEU A 37 5.46 -30.18 -5.78
C LEU A 37 6.45 -29.46 -4.85
N HIS A 38 6.73 -30.04 -3.68
CA HIS A 38 7.56 -29.45 -2.64
C HIS A 38 8.87 -30.23 -2.43
N SER A 39 8.83 -31.56 -2.54
CA SER A 39 10.01 -32.40 -2.36
C SER A 39 9.87 -33.74 -3.07
N SER A 40 10.95 -34.18 -3.72
CA SER A 40 11.08 -35.53 -4.28
C SER A 40 11.32 -36.63 -3.24
N ASN A 41 11.43 -36.28 -1.96
CA ASN A 41 11.86 -37.18 -0.89
C ASN A 41 10.69 -37.59 0.00
N CYS A 42 10.72 -38.82 0.52
CA CYS A 42 9.73 -39.31 1.46
C CYS A 42 9.69 -38.42 2.73
N PRO A 43 8.51 -37.95 3.18
CA PRO A 43 8.40 -37.11 4.36
C PRO A 43 8.89 -37.79 5.65
N LEU A 44 8.83 -39.12 5.70
CA LEU A 44 9.18 -39.89 6.89
C LEU A 44 10.67 -40.27 6.93
N CYS A 45 11.20 -40.85 5.85
CA CYS A 45 12.59 -41.34 5.82
C CYS A 45 13.56 -40.50 4.98
N ARG A 46 13.05 -39.47 4.29
CA ARG A 46 13.83 -38.54 3.41
C ARG A 46 14.52 -39.19 2.22
N GLU A 47 14.26 -40.47 1.97
CA GLU A 47 14.73 -41.18 0.79
C GLU A 47 14.01 -40.66 -0.46
N SER A 48 14.74 -40.51 -1.57
CA SER A 48 14.14 -40.04 -2.82
C SER A 48 13.18 -41.08 -3.37
N TYR A 49 12.02 -40.64 -3.88
CA TYR A 49 11.16 -41.52 -4.65
C TYR A 49 11.87 -41.96 -5.94
N PRO A 50 11.60 -43.18 -6.45
CA PRO A 50 12.15 -43.63 -7.72
C PRO A 50 11.71 -42.74 -8.89
N ASN A 51 12.60 -42.51 -9.87
CA ASN A 51 12.30 -41.69 -11.05
C ASN A 51 11.03 -42.15 -11.78
N ARG A 52 10.77 -43.46 -11.88
CA ARG A 52 9.53 -44.02 -12.47
C ARG A 52 8.24 -43.48 -11.83
N VAL A 53 8.27 -43.13 -10.54
CA VAL A 53 7.12 -42.61 -9.79
C VAL A 53 7.03 -41.11 -10.01
N ILE A 54 8.17 -40.40 -9.97
CA ILE A 54 8.23 -38.96 -10.23
C ILE A 54 7.80 -38.64 -11.67
N ASP A 55 8.26 -39.42 -12.64
CA ASP A 55 7.95 -39.25 -14.07
C ASP A 55 6.44 -39.38 -14.36
N GLN A 56 5.69 -40.17 -13.57
CA GLN A 56 4.23 -40.27 -13.69
C GLN A 56 3.52 -38.95 -13.36
N PHE A 57 4.14 -38.10 -12.54
CA PHE A 57 3.57 -36.83 -12.12
C PHE A 57 4.26 -35.62 -12.77
N LYS A 58 5.23 -35.84 -13.66
CA LYS A 58 6.02 -34.78 -14.27
C LYS A 58 5.17 -33.73 -14.96
N ASP A 59 4.22 -34.15 -15.80
CA ASP A 59 3.32 -33.23 -16.51
C ASP A 59 2.50 -32.37 -15.54
N PHE A 60 2.08 -32.96 -14.41
CA PHE A 60 1.34 -32.22 -13.38
C PHE A 60 2.22 -31.23 -12.64
N ILE A 61 3.45 -31.63 -12.29
CA ILE A 61 4.43 -30.75 -11.62
C ILE A 61 4.76 -29.57 -12.54
N ASP A 62 5.09 -29.83 -13.80
CA ASP A 62 5.39 -28.81 -14.81
C ASP A 62 4.20 -27.85 -15.02
N GLN A 63 2.97 -28.38 -15.08
CA GLN A 63 1.77 -27.56 -15.15
C GLN A 63 1.61 -26.66 -13.90
N LYS A 64 1.81 -27.21 -12.71
CA LYS A 64 1.69 -26.44 -11.46
C LYS A 64 2.78 -25.39 -11.31
N GLU A 65 4.01 -25.69 -11.71
CA GLU A 65 5.10 -24.72 -11.72
C GLU A 65 4.82 -23.58 -12.69
N THR A 66 4.34 -23.87 -13.90
CA THR A 66 3.98 -22.83 -14.88
C THR A 66 2.80 -21.98 -14.42
N GLU A 67 1.76 -22.57 -13.83
CA GLU A 67 0.64 -21.84 -13.20
C GLU A 67 1.15 -20.90 -12.09
N LYS A 68 2.03 -21.39 -11.22
CA LYS A 68 2.62 -20.60 -10.13
C LYS A 68 3.48 -19.45 -10.66
N LEU A 69 4.33 -19.70 -11.64
CA LEU A 69 5.16 -18.66 -12.28
C LEU A 69 4.28 -17.60 -12.97
N ALA A 70 3.19 -18.01 -13.62
CA ALA A 70 2.24 -17.08 -14.21
C ALA A 70 1.53 -16.23 -13.14
N SER A 71 1.13 -16.82 -12.01
CA SER A 71 0.54 -16.07 -10.89
C SER A 71 1.50 -15.01 -10.35
N ILE A 72 2.74 -15.40 -10.07
CA ILE A 72 3.79 -14.50 -9.57
C ILE A 72 4.03 -13.36 -10.58
N LYS A 73 4.14 -13.68 -11.88
CA LYS A 73 4.33 -12.67 -12.93
C LYS A 73 3.16 -11.68 -13.00
N ASN A 74 1.94 -12.16 -12.83
CA ASN A 74 0.75 -11.31 -12.80
C ASN A 74 0.73 -10.40 -11.55
N GLU A 75 1.09 -10.93 -10.38
CA GLU A 75 1.19 -10.15 -9.14
C GLU A 75 2.24 -9.04 -9.26
N VAL A 76 3.44 -9.35 -9.77
CA VAL A 76 4.50 -8.36 -10.03
C VAL A 76 4.02 -7.28 -10.99
N LYS A 77 3.38 -7.67 -12.11
CA LYS A 77 2.83 -6.72 -13.08
C LYS A 77 1.75 -5.83 -12.46
N GLN A 78 0.88 -6.37 -11.62
CA GLN A 78 -0.13 -5.59 -10.91
C GLN A 78 0.49 -4.61 -9.91
N GLU A 79 1.54 -5.01 -9.19
CA GLU A 79 2.26 -4.11 -8.30
C GLU A 79 2.93 -2.96 -9.06
N GLU A 80 3.54 -3.24 -10.22
CA GLU A 80 4.14 -2.21 -11.07
C GLU A 80 3.11 -1.19 -11.56
N ILE A 81 1.94 -1.66 -12.01
CA ILE A 81 0.83 -0.78 -12.42
C ILE A 81 0.37 0.08 -11.24
N LYS A 82 0.13 -0.51 -10.06
CA LYS A 82 -0.26 0.24 -8.85
C LYS A 82 0.78 1.30 -8.46
N LYS A 83 2.07 0.97 -8.53
CA LYS A 83 3.16 1.93 -8.27
C LYS A 83 3.14 3.08 -9.28
N MET A 84 2.97 2.79 -10.57
CA MET A 84 2.86 3.83 -11.60
C MET A 84 1.62 4.72 -11.42
N GLU A 85 0.46 4.16 -11.06
CA GLU A 85 -0.75 4.93 -10.75
C GLU A 85 -0.55 5.87 -9.56
N GLN A 86 0.12 5.40 -8.50
CA GLN A 86 0.45 6.23 -7.34
C GLN A 86 1.37 7.40 -7.72
N VAL A 87 2.41 7.16 -8.53
CA VAL A 87 3.32 8.21 -9.01
C VAL A 87 2.55 9.21 -9.88
N THR A 88 1.71 8.75 -10.80
CA THR A 88 0.90 9.61 -11.68
C THR A 88 -0.08 10.46 -10.87
N SER A 89 -0.73 9.89 -9.86
CA SER A 89 -1.63 10.61 -8.95
C SER A 89 -0.92 11.71 -8.17
N LYS A 90 0.34 11.49 -7.76
CA LYS A 90 1.17 12.52 -7.12
C LYS A 90 1.51 13.65 -8.10
N ILE A 91 1.90 13.33 -9.32
CA ILE A 91 2.23 14.33 -10.36
C ILE A 91 1.02 15.21 -10.69
N ILE A 92 -0.16 14.60 -10.88
CA ILE A 92 -1.40 15.35 -11.14
C ILE A 92 -1.71 16.30 -9.99
N PHE A 93 -1.53 15.85 -8.75
CA PHE A 93 -1.76 16.69 -7.58
C PHE A 93 -0.74 17.83 -7.46
N MET A 94 0.54 17.59 -7.75
CA MET A 94 1.55 18.66 -7.79
C MET A 94 1.20 19.74 -8.82
N LYS A 95 0.81 19.35 -10.04
CA LYS A 95 0.35 20.31 -11.07
C LYS A 95 -0.89 21.07 -10.63
N PHE A 96 -1.78 20.41 -9.89
CA PHE A 96 -2.94 21.08 -9.30
C PHE A 96 -2.49 22.17 -8.30
N LEU A 97 -1.56 21.89 -7.40
CA LEU A 97 -1.04 22.88 -6.46
C LEU A 97 -0.31 24.04 -7.16
N GLU A 98 0.48 23.76 -8.20
CA GLU A 98 1.10 24.80 -9.03
C GLU A 98 0.04 25.74 -9.64
N SER A 99 -1.09 25.18 -10.10
CA SER A 99 -2.20 25.99 -10.61
C SER A 99 -2.83 26.88 -9.53
N ILE A 100 -2.90 26.41 -8.27
CA ILE A 100 -3.37 27.21 -7.15
C ILE A 100 -2.41 28.35 -6.86
N GLU A 101 -1.09 28.12 -6.93
CA GLU A 101 -0.10 29.19 -6.74
C GLU A 101 -0.21 30.29 -7.80
N ILE A 102 -0.47 29.91 -9.06
CA ILE A 102 -0.70 30.87 -10.14
C ILE A 102 -1.93 31.73 -9.82
N LEU A 103 -3.06 31.11 -9.45
CA LEU A 103 -4.27 31.85 -9.08
C LEU A 103 -4.06 32.79 -7.89
N ILE A 104 -3.26 32.39 -6.90
CA ILE A 104 -2.89 33.24 -5.76
C ILE A 104 -2.10 34.47 -6.23
N LYS A 105 -1.16 34.30 -7.18
CA LYS A 105 -0.37 35.41 -7.74
C LYS A 105 -1.23 36.36 -8.58
N GLU A 106 -2.21 35.83 -9.28
CA GLU A 106 -3.17 36.61 -10.09
C GLU A 106 -4.23 37.32 -9.23
N GLY A 107 -4.39 36.93 -7.96
CA GLY A 107 -5.38 37.50 -7.04
C GLY A 107 -6.76 36.85 -7.12
N GLU A 108 -6.90 35.76 -7.88
CA GLU A 108 -8.13 35.01 -8.09
C GLU A 108 -8.46 34.08 -6.90
N PHE A 109 -8.61 34.67 -5.72
CA PHE A 109 -8.67 33.93 -4.45
C PHE A 109 -9.93 33.08 -4.28
N GLU A 110 -11.09 33.58 -4.70
CA GLU A 110 -12.34 32.81 -4.57
C GLU A 110 -12.33 31.58 -5.49
N TYR A 111 -11.80 31.74 -6.69
CA TYR A 111 -11.65 30.62 -7.63
C TYR A 111 -10.64 29.58 -7.10
N ALA A 112 -9.51 30.03 -6.53
CA ALA A 112 -8.54 29.15 -5.88
C ALA A 112 -9.17 28.37 -4.71
N LEU A 113 -9.95 29.02 -3.84
CA LEU A 113 -10.64 28.35 -2.72
C LEU A 113 -11.66 27.33 -3.21
N SER A 114 -12.49 27.69 -4.19
CA SER A 114 -13.47 26.78 -4.81
C SER A 114 -12.79 25.52 -5.37
N ARG A 115 -11.67 25.68 -6.07
CA ARG A 115 -10.87 24.55 -6.56
C ARG A 115 -10.32 23.66 -5.43
N LEU A 116 -9.86 24.26 -4.35
CA LEU A 116 -9.37 23.53 -3.17
C LEU A 116 -10.49 22.76 -2.46
N ASP A 117 -11.71 23.29 -2.42
CA ASP A 117 -12.88 22.64 -1.82
C ASP A 117 -13.30 21.38 -2.59
N LEU A 118 -13.27 21.42 -3.92
CA LEU A 118 -13.57 20.25 -4.77
C LEU A 118 -12.64 19.07 -4.48
N HIS A 119 -11.37 19.34 -4.17
CA HIS A 119 -10.38 18.31 -3.84
C HIS A 119 -10.40 17.85 -2.37
N ASN A 120 -11.08 18.58 -1.49
CA ASN A 120 -11.17 18.25 -0.07
C ASN A 120 -12.27 17.23 0.24
N ASN A 121 -13.33 17.16 -0.58
CA ASN A 121 -14.50 16.32 -0.33
C ASN A 121 -14.32 14.85 -0.80
N GLY A 122 -13.20 14.51 -1.42
CA GLY A 122 -12.86 13.12 -1.79
C GLY A 122 -12.12 12.39 -0.66
N SER A 123 -11.98 11.06 -0.78
CA SER A 123 -11.08 10.23 0.04
C SER A 123 -9.61 10.58 -0.27
N THR A 124 -9.22 11.78 0.12
CA THR A 124 -7.93 12.38 -0.19
C THR A 124 -6.90 11.87 0.82
N SER A 125 -5.75 11.40 0.32
CA SER A 125 -4.66 10.92 1.20
C SER A 125 -4.26 12.01 2.20
N ILE A 126 -3.91 11.63 3.44
CA ILE A 126 -3.59 12.55 4.56
C ILE A 126 -2.70 13.73 4.12
N GLN A 127 -1.62 13.46 3.39
CA GLN A 127 -0.70 14.49 2.91
C GLN A 127 -1.36 15.53 1.97
N LYS A 128 -2.24 15.09 1.07
CA LYS A 128 -2.97 15.99 0.15
C LYS A 128 -3.94 16.88 0.94
N GLY A 129 -4.53 16.36 2.03
CA GLY A 129 -5.36 17.15 2.94
C GLY A 129 -4.57 18.27 3.63
N HIS A 130 -3.33 17.97 4.06
CA HIS A 130 -2.43 18.96 4.65
C HIS A 130 -2.09 20.10 3.70
N ASP A 131 -1.75 19.79 2.45
CA ASP A 131 -1.44 20.82 1.44
C ASP A 131 -2.67 21.70 1.16
N ILE A 132 -3.87 21.10 1.09
CA ILE A 132 -5.13 21.86 0.92
C ILE A 132 -5.38 22.79 2.11
N LEU A 133 -5.21 22.32 3.35
CA LEU A 133 -5.36 23.15 4.56
C LEU A 133 -4.36 24.31 4.54
N PHE A 134 -3.12 24.06 4.15
CA PHE A 134 -2.08 25.08 4.03
C PHE A 134 -2.48 26.17 3.02
N PHE A 135 -2.84 25.79 1.79
CA PHE A 135 -3.21 26.76 0.76
C PHE A 135 -4.47 27.56 1.13
N LYS A 136 -5.48 26.92 1.73
CA LYS A 136 -6.66 27.64 2.26
C LYS A 136 -6.26 28.66 3.33
N GLY A 137 -5.37 28.27 4.25
CA GLY A 137 -4.83 29.15 5.28
C GLY A 137 -4.08 30.35 4.69
N LYS A 138 -3.16 30.09 3.76
CA LYS A 138 -2.37 31.10 3.05
C LYS A 138 -3.25 32.08 2.27
N ILE A 139 -4.25 31.59 1.53
CA ILE A 139 -5.19 32.45 0.79
C ILE A 139 -5.96 33.36 1.74
N ASN A 140 -6.52 32.82 2.83
CA ASN A 140 -7.28 33.64 3.78
C ASN A 140 -6.38 34.68 4.48
N TYR A 141 -5.12 34.34 4.76
CA TYR A 141 -4.15 35.30 5.28
C TYR A 141 -3.90 36.45 4.30
N ILE A 142 -3.65 36.16 3.02
CA ILE A 142 -3.43 37.18 1.98
C ILE A 142 -4.66 38.08 1.82
N ARG A 143 -5.86 37.52 1.97
CA ARG A 143 -7.13 38.26 1.96
C ARG A 143 -7.40 39.09 3.21
N GLY A 144 -6.54 39.04 4.23
CA GLY A 144 -6.75 39.70 5.52
C GLY A 144 -7.78 39.03 6.42
N ARG A 145 -8.27 37.83 6.07
CA ARG A 145 -9.20 37.03 6.90
C ARG A 145 -8.42 36.16 7.89
N PHE A 146 -7.80 36.81 8.86
CA PHE A 146 -6.87 36.17 9.80
C PHE A 146 -7.52 35.07 10.65
N ASP A 147 -8.78 35.24 11.09
CA ASP A 147 -9.48 34.23 11.88
C ASP A 147 -9.64 32.90 11.12
N LEU A 148 -10.01 32.99 9.85
CA LEU A 148 -10.15 31.82 8.98
C LEU A 148 -8.79 31.21 8.67
N ALA A 149 -7.77 32.05 8.44
CA ALA A 149 -6.40 31.59 8.21
C ALA A 149 -5.89 30.78 9.41
N ILE A 150 -6.06 31.30 10.63
CA ILE A 150 -5.69 30.63 11.87
C ILE A 150 -6.44 29.30 12.02
N ASN A 151 -7.75 29.26 11.77
CA ASN A 151 -8.53 28.03 11.88
C ASN A 151 -7.97 26.90 11.00
N GLN A 152 -7.68 27.19 9.72
CA GLN A 152 -7.16 26.19 8.79
C GLN A 152 -5.71 25.81 9.12
N LEU A 153 -4.84 26.78 9.40
CA LEU A 153 -3.42 26.54 9.71
C LEU A 153 -3.25 25.84 11.06
N PHE A 154 -4.10 26.15 12.04
CA PHE A 154 -4.07 25.48 13.34
C PHE A 154 -4.47 24.00 13.23
N LYS A 155 -5.48 23.68 12.40
CA LYS A 155 -5.82 22.29 12.07
C LYS A 155 -4.63 21.57 11.43
N LEU A 156 -3.97 22.20 10.47
CA LEU A 156 -2.78 21.66 9.82
C LEU A 156 -1.66 21.33 10.81
N VAL A 157 -1.23 22.29 11.63
CA VAL A 157 -0.09 22.07 12.55
C VAL A 157 -0.41 21.11 13.70
N LYS A 158 -1.69 20.95 14.03
CA LYS A 158 -2.14 19.97 15.03
C LYS A 158 -1.98 18.53 14.52
N GLU A 159 -2.19 18.31 13.22
CA GLU A 159 -2.02 17.00 12.58
C GLU A 159 -0.58 16.74 12.16
N LYS A 160 0.11 17.76 11.61
CA LYS A 160 1.49 17.67 11.14
C LYS A 160 2.35 18.71 11.84
N TYR A 161 3.06 18.27 12.87
CA TYR A 161 3.97 19.10 13.67
C TYR A 161 5.24 19.52 12.94
N ASP A 162 5.56 18.90 11.81
CA ASP A 162 6.71 19.22 10.97
C ASP A 162 6.23 19.85 9.64
N TYR A 163 5.72 21.08 9.74
CA TYR A 163 5.25 21.86 8.60
C TYR A 163 5.63 23.34 8.79
N PRO A 164 6.89 23.71 8.50
CA PRO A 164 7.45 25.02 8.86
C PRO A 164 6.70 26.21 8.26
N GLU A 165 6.27 26.10 7.00
CA GLU A 165 5.51 27.15 6.31
C GLU A 165 4.15 27.40 6.98
N GLY A 166 3.54 26.35 7.53
CA GLY A 166 2.27 26.40 8.23
C GLY A 166 2.39 27.19 9.52
N PHE A 167 3.44 26.91 10.31
CA PHE A 167 3.79 27.70 11.48
C PHE A 167 4.13 29.15 11.13
N LEU A 168 4.85 29.38 10.02
CA LEU A 168 5.18 30.73 9.57
C LEU A 168 3.93 31.57 9.28
N TYR A 169 3.00 31.04 8.47
CA TYR A 169 1.75 31.76 8.15
C TYR A 169 0.82 31.87 9.37
N LEU A 170 0.83 30.89 10.27
CA LEU A 170 0.06 30.94 11.51
C LEU A 170 0.59 32.05 12.44
N GLY A 171 1.91 32.16 12.58
CA GLY A 171 2.55 33.23 13.34
C GLY A 171 2.23 34.61 12.77
N LYS A 172 2.33 34.77 11.45
CA LYS A 172 1.94 36.01 10.76
C LYS A 172 0.48 36.38 10.97
N ALA A 173 -0.42 35.39 10.94
CA ALA A 173 -1.83 35.63 11.19
C ALA A 173 -2.12 36.04 12.65
N TYR A 174 -1.43 35.44 13.63
CA TYR A 174 -1.53 35.86 15.03
C TYR A 174 -0.98 37.27 15.26
N GLU A 175 0.15 37.60 14.66
CA GLU A 175 0.77 38.93 14.73
C GLU A 175 -0.14 40.01 14.14
N ALA A 176 -0.79 39.73 13.00
CA ALA A 176 -1.76 40.64 12.40
C ALA A 176 -2.99 40.91 13.30
N LEU A 177 -3.32 40.00 14.22
CA LEU A 177 -4.36 40.17 15.23
C LEU A 177 -3.84 40.74 16.57
N GLY A 178 -2.55 41.08 16.67
CA GLY A 178 -1.92 41.59 17.89
C GLY A 178 -1.67 40.52 18.97
N LEU A 179 -1.76 39.24 18.63
CA LEU A 179 -1.58 38.11 19.55
C LEU A 179 -0.10 37.70 19.65
N ASN A 180 0.73 38.60 20.17
CA ASN A 180 2.20 38.49 20.16
C ASN A 180 2.74 37.20 20.80
N ASP A 181 2.17 36.75 21.92
CA ASP A 181 2.61 35.52 22.59
C ASP A 181 2.38 34.27 21.72
N LYS A 182 1.24 34.22 21.03
CA LYS A 182 0.89 33.12 20.13
C LYS A 182 1.72 33.17 18.84
N ALA A 183 2.00 34.38 18.34
CA ALA A 183 2.87 34.57 17.19
C ALA A 183 4.28 34.05 17.49
N LYS A 184 4.85 34.42 18.64
CA LYS A 184 6.15 33.91 19.10
C LYS A 184 6.17 32.38 19.21
N TRP A 185 5.15 31.80 19.84
CA TRP A 185 5.00 30.34 19.94
C TRP A 185 5.02 29.65 18.57
N ALA A 186 4.39 30.24 17.56
CA ALA A 186 4.36 29.70 16.21
C ALA A 186 5.74 29.84 15.52
N TYR A 187 6.37 31.03 15.62
CA TYR A 187 7.66 31.28 15.00
C TYR A 187 8.80 30.42 15.56
N GLU A 188 8.78 30.09 16.85
CA GLU A 188 9.78 29.19 17.47
C GLU A 188 9.76 27.76 16.88
N ARG A 189 8.68 27.40 16.19
CA ARG A 189 8.46 26.09 15.55
C ARG A 189 8.70 26.10 14.05
N VAL A 190 9.08 27.25 13.49
CA VAL A 190 9.59 27.33 12.12
C VAL A 190 11.05 26.88 12.15
N LYS A 191 11.27 25.57 12.04
CA LYS A 191 12.60 24.94 12.02
C LYS A 191 12.72 24.01 10.83
#